data_AF-A0A963F5M1-F1
#
_entry.id   AF-A0A963F5M1-F1
#
_cell.length_a   1.000
_cell.length_b   1.000
_cell.length_c   1.000
_cell.angle_alpha   90.00
_cell.angle_beta   90.00
_cell.angle_gamma   90.00
#
_symmetry.space_group_name_H-M   'P 1'
#
loop_
_entity.id
_entity.type
_entity.pdbx_description
1 polymer ?
#
loop_
_entity_poly.entity_id
_entity_poly.type
_entity_poly.pdbx_seq_one_letter_code
_entity_poly.pdbx_strand_id
1 'polypeptide(L)'
;VKVSQLIADHPEIRELDINPLIADTDGVIALDARVRVADERTHPRQAMALRPYPVQWEKLIGLPKLGAVLLRPIRPEDEHLYKAFFEKVEPQDSRLRFFQPVHKLTHDFLARLTQVDYAREIAFVALSDVNELLGVARFAADPDYEKAEFGLLVRSDLKGHGLGSALMRHLIDY
;
A
#
# COMPACT_ATOMS: atom_id res chain seq x y z
N VAL A 1 -6.61 13.09 11.30
CA VAL A 1 -5.72 13.25 10.13
C VAL A 1 -4.28 13.15 10.61
N LYS A 2 -3.45 12.29 10.01
CA LYS A 2 -2.03 12.17 10.39
C LYS A 2 -1.25 13.35 9.80
N VAL A 3 -0.32 13.94 10.55
CA VAL A 3 0.51 15.09 10.10
C VAL A 3 1.25 14.78 8.79
N SER A 4 1.76 13.56 8.64
CA SER A 4 2.41 13.10 7.41
C SER A 4 1.50 13.15 6.18
N GLN A 5 0.21 12.82 6.35
CA GLN A 5 -0.78 12.86 5.27
C GLN A 5 -1.08 14.30 4.84
N LEU A 6 -1.19 15.22 5.81
CA LEU A 6 -1.40 16.64 5.51
C LEU A 6 -0.27 17.21 4.65
N ILE A 7 0.98 16.90 5.01
CA ILE A 7 2.19 17.36 4.30
C ILE A 7 2.27 16.76 2.89
N ALA A 8 1.74 15.56 2.72
CA ALA A 8 1.72 14.84 1.47
C ALA A 8 0.68 15.36 0.48
N ASP A 9 -0.53 15.61 0.96
CA ASP A 9 -1.68 15.99 0.13
C ASP A 9 -1.62 17.47 -0.28
N HIS A 10 -0.88 18.29 0.48
CA HIS A 10 -0.74 19.74 0.27
C HIS A 10 0.73 20.10 -0.02
N PRO A 11 1.19 20.05 -1.28
CA PRO A 11 2.56 20.40 -1.63
C PRO A 11 2.92 21.86 -1.23
N GLU A 12 1.92 22.75 -1.20
CA GLU A 12 2.07 24.15 -0.81
C GLU A 12 2.57 24.34 0.63
N ILE A 13 2.32 23.39 1.54
CA ILE A 13 2.84 23.45 2.90
C ILE A 13 4.38 23.33 2.85
N ARG A 14 5.11 24.13 3.62
CA ARG A 14 6.59 24.10 3.69
C ARG A 14 7.13 23.86 5.07
N GLU A 15 6.35 24.26 6.06
CA GLU A 15 6.69 24.08 7.45
C GLU A 15 5.39 23.94 8.22
N LEU A 16 5.38 23.00 9.16
CA LEU A 16 4.38 22.91 10.21
C LEU A 16 5.16 22.95 11.51
N ASP A 17 4.95 24.01 12.28
CA ASP A 17 5.49 24.17 13.63
C ASP A 17 4.34 24.04 14.62
N ILE A 18 4.53 23.24 15.67
CA ILE A 18 3.59 23.10 16.77
C ILE A 18 4.38 23.31 18.04
N ASN A 19 4.32 24.52 18.57
CA ASN A 19 5.15 24.91 19.71
C ASN A 19 4.49 26.06 20.47
N PRO A 20 4.00 25.85 21.70
CA PRO A 20 4.18 24.67 22.55
C PRO A 20 3.16 23.55 22.33
N LEU A 21 3.63 22.29 22.48
CA LEU A 21 2.81 21.09 22.57
C LEU A 21 2.87 20.56 24.02
N ILE A 22 1.74 20.56 24.72
CA ILE A 22 1.61 20.01 26.07
C ILE A 22 1.03 18.60 25.96
N ALA A 23 1.65 17.62 26.61
CA ALA A 23 1.14 16.27 26.70
C ALA A 23 1.12 15.82 28.17
N ASP A 24 -0.02 15.31 28.61
CA ASP A 24 -0.24 14.75 29.95
C ASP A 24 -1.05 13.44 29.88
N THR A 25 -1.55 12.96 31.02
CA THR A 25 -2.33 11.72 31.09
C THR A 25 -3.71 11.83 30.44
N ASP A 26 -4.23 13.04 30.27
CA ASP A 26 -5.56 13.30 29.73
C ASP A 26 -5.51 13.55 28.22
N GLY A 27 -4.33 13.84 27.67
CA GLY A 27 -4.08 13.84 26.24
C GLY A 27 -2.97 14.80 25.80
N VAL A 28 -3.17 15.39 24.63
CA VAL A 28 -2.20 16.30 24.00
C VAL A 28 -2.94 17.58 23.55
N ILE A 29 -2.41 18.74 23.95
CA ILE A 29 -2.92 20.07 23.59
C ILE A 29 -1.83 20.85 22.86
N ALA A 30 -2.13 21.33 21.66
CA ALA A 30 -1.32 22.32 20.97
C ALA A 30 -1.76 23.72 21.39
N LEU A 31 -0.88 24.50 22.02
CA LEU A 31 -1.17 25.88 22.42
C LEU A 31 -0.96 26.88 21.28
N ASP A 32 -0.03 26.59 20.38
CA ASP A 32 0.18 27.33 19.14
C ASP A 32 0.55 26.35 18.01
N ALA A 33 0.16 26.72 16.79
CA ALA A 33 0.51 25.99 15.58
C ALA A 33 0.62 26.96 14.40
N ARG A 34 1.72 26.86 13.65
CA ARG A 34 1.99 27.69 12.48
C ARG A 34 2.24 26.83 11.26
N VAL A 35 1.62 27.21 10.15
CA VAL A 35 1.89 26.61 8.84
C VAL A 35 2.49 27.66 7.93
N ARG A 36 3.68 27.40 7.39
CA ARG A 36 4.22 28.21 6.28
C ARG A 36 3.81 27.56 4.97
N VAL A 37 3.22 28.34 4.07
CA VAL A 37 2.88 27.91 2.71
C VAL A 37 3.68 28.67 1.66
N ALA A 38 3.89 28.07 0.49
CA ALA A 38 4.49 28.71 -0.67
C ALA A 38 3.71 28.37 -1.94
N ASP A 39 3.76 29.26 -2.93
CA ASP A 39 3.11 29.05 -4.23
C ASP A 39 3.90 28.04 -5.06
N GLU A 40 3.29 26.89 -5.36
CA GLU A 40 3.86 25.83 -6.18
C GLU A 40 4.25 26.28 -7.59
N ARG A 41 3.64 27.34 -8.13
CA ARG A 41 3.97 27.85 -9.47
C ARG A 41 5.31 28.57 -9.51
N THR A 42 5.68 29.22 -8.40
CA THR A 42 6.90 30.04 -8.33
C THR A 42 8.02 29.35 -7.56
N HIS A 43 7.66 28.49 -6.61
CA HIS A 43 8.61 27.80 -5.73
C HIS A 43 8.25 26.32 -5.61
N PRO A 44 8.17 25.53 -6.68
CA PRO A 44 7.68 24.15 -6.61
C PRO A 44 8.42 23.34 -5.54
N ARG A 45 7.67 22.55 -4.76
CA ARG A 45 8.26 21.65 -3.77
C ARG A 45 9.02 20.54 -4.50
N GLN A 46 10.24 20.23 -4.04
CA GLN A 46 10.93 19.03 -4.50
C GLN A 46 10.13 17.78 -4.14
N ALA A 47 10.07 16.81 -5.06
CA ALA A 47 9.39 15.56 -4.82
C ALA A 47 9.97 14.87 -3.57
N MET A 48 9.09 14.33 -2.73
CA MET A 48 9.51 13.60 -1.54
C MET A 48 10.33 12.37 -1.96
N ALA A 49 11.45 12.13 -1.26
CA ALA A 49 12.30 10.98 -1.51
C ALA A 49 11.58 9.64 -1.25
N LEU A 50 10.60 9.65 -0.35
CA LEU A 50 9.67 8.54 -0.10
C LEU A 50 8.26 9.09 -0.22
N ARG A 51 7.44 8.49 -1.09
CA ARG A 51 6.03 8.83 -1.13
C ARG A 51 5.32 8.27 0.12
N PRO A 52 4.37 9.03 0.69
CA PRO A 52 3.51 8.58 1.78
C PRO A 52 2.61 7.44 1.32
N TYR A 53 1.99 6.78 2.29
CA TYR A 53 0.93 5.81 2.04
C TYR A 53 -0.24 6.45 1.28
N PRO A 54 -0.63 5.95 0.09
CA PRO A 54 -1.61 6.62 -0.74
C PRO A 54 -3.05 6.17 -0.39
N VAL A 55 -3.59 6.74 0.69
CA VAL A 55 -4.89 6.38 1.30
C VAL A 55 -6.09 6.48 0.36
N GLN A 56 -6.03 7.34 -0.65
CA GLN A 56 -7.09 7.51 -1.65
C GLN A 56 -7.34 6.25 -2.49
N TRP A 57 -6.41 5.30 -2.49
CA TRP A 57 -6.55 4.01 -3.17
C TRP A 57 -7.06 2.89 -2.26
N GLU A 58 -7.50 3.20 -1.04
CA GLU A 58 -8.28 2.26 -0.23
C GLU A 58 -9.72 2.19 -0.76
N LYS A 59 -10.22 0.98 -1.01
CA LYS A 59 -11.54 0.74 -1.59
C LYS A 59 -12.16 -0.54 -1.06
N LEU A 60 -13.35 -0.43 -0.47
CA LEU A 60 -14.16 -1.58 -0.12
C LEU A 60 -15.00 -2.00 -1.34
N ILE A 61 -14.87 -3.26 -1.76
CA ILE A 61 -15.63 -3.83 -2.87
C ILE A 61 -16.48 -5.02 -2.40
N GLY A 62 -17.63 -5.22 -3.02
CA GLY A 62 -18.43 -6.43 -2.85
C GLY A 62 -18.16 -7.41 -3.99
N LEU A 63 -17.79 -8.66 -3.67
CA LEU A 63 -17.66 -9.74 -4.65
C LEU A 63 -18.72 -10.81 -4.36
N PRO A 64 -19.52 -11.26 -5.36
CA PRO A 64 -20.70 -12.11 -5.14
C PRO A 64 -20.46 -13.37 -4.30
N LYS A 65 -19.26 -13.94 -4.34
CA LYS A 65 -18.91 -15.17 -3.62
C LYS A 65 -17.93 -14.97 -2.45
N LEU A 66 -17.38 -13.76 -2.28
CA LEU A 66 -16.39 -13.47 -1.23
C LEU A 66 -16.89 -12.43 -0.20
N GLY A 67 -18.03 -11.80 -0.46
CA GLY A 67 -18.56 -10.75 0.40
C GLY A 67 -17.76 -9.45 0.26
N ALA A 68 -17.58 -8.75 1.38
CA ALA A 68 -16.83 -7.50 1.42
C ALA A 68 -15.32 -7.78 1.41
N VAL A 69 -14.61 -7.15 0.47
CA VAL A 69 -13.17 -7.24 0.32
C VAL A 69 -12.58 -5.84 0.33
N LEU A 70 -11.65 -5.58 1.24
CA LEU A 70 -10.91 -4.31 1.30
C LEU A 70 -9.69 -4.40 0.37
N LEU A 71 -9.67 -3.57 -0.67
CA LEU A 71 -8.48 -3.31 -1.47
C LEU A 71 -7.74 -2.12 -0.88
N ARG A 72 -6.44 -2.24 -0.64
CA ARG A 72 -5.62 -1.11 -0.19
C ARG A 72 -4.14 -1.30 -0.54
N PRO A 73 -3.34 -0.22 -0.63
CA PRO A 73 -1.90 -0.36 -0.72
C PRO A 73 -1.36 -1.19 0.45
N ILE A 74 -0.36 -2.03 0.17
CA ILE A 74 0.36 -2.83 1.15
C ILE A 74 1.09 -1.94 2.14
N ARG A 75 1.30 -2.40 3.37
CA ARG A 75 2.10 -1.73 4.39
C ARG A 75 3.17 -2.69 4.93
N PRO A 76 4.30 -2.18 5.47
CA PRO A 76 5.32 -3.03 6.10
C PRO A 76 4.76 -3.98 7.16
N GLU A 77 3.74 -3.57 7.90
CA GLU A 77 3.12 -4.37 8.96
C GLU A 77 2.35 -5.60 8.41
N ASP A 78 2.06 -5.66 7.11
CA ASP A 78 1.30 -6.76 6.48
C ASP A 78 2.11 -8.05 6.34
N GLU A 79 3.40 -8.04 6.69
CA GLU A 79 4.29 -9.20 6.62
C GLU A 79 3.69 -10.46 7.27
N HIS A 80 3.05 -10.31 8.43
CA HIS A 80 2.45 -11.42 9.17
C HIS A 80 1.30 -12.12 8.41
N LEU A 81 0.65 -11.45 7.45
CA LEU A 81 -0.47 -11.98 6.68
C LEU A 81 -0.01 -13.01 5.62
N TYR A 82 1.23 -12.90 5.16
CA TYR A 82 1.73 -13.72 4.05
C TYR A 82 1.86 -15.20 4.39
N LYS A 83 2.14 -15.56 5.65
CA LYS A 83 2.28 -16.95 6.05
C LYS A 83 0.99 -17.74 5.79
N ALA A 84 -0.12 -17.29 6.34
CA ALA A 84 -1.43 -17.91 6.16
C ALA A 84 -1.91 -17.83 4.69
N PHE A 85 -1.52 -16.79 3.96
CA PHE A 85 -1.82 -16.65 2.54
C PHE A 85 -1.14 -17.74 1.70
N PHE A 86 0.18 -17.93 1.86
CA PHE A 86 0.95 -18.90 1.09
C PHE A 86 0.59 -20.35 1.41
N GLU A 87 0.09 -20.63 2.63
CA GLU A 87 -0.47 -21.95 2.98
C GLU A 87 -1.69 -22.32 2.11
N LYS A 88 -2.37 -21.34 1.52
CA LYS A 88 -3.55 -21.51 0.66
C LYS A 88 -3.24 -21.26 -0.83
N VAL A 89 -1.96 -21.14 -1.18
CA VAL A 89 -1.47 -21.02 -2.57
C VAL A 89 -0.80 -22.31 -2.99
N GLU A 90 -1.29 -22.90 -4.07
CA GLU A 90 -0.69 -24.11 -4.64
C GLU A 90 0.74 -23.83 -5.17
N PRO A 91 1.67 -24.79 -5.04
CA PRO A 91 3.06 -24.60 -5.48
C PRO A 91 3.20 -24.20 -6.95
N GLN A 92 2.29 -24.65 -7.82
CA GLN A 92 2.28 -24.28 -9.23
C GLN A 92 1.99 -22.79 -9.44
N ASP A 93 1.07 -22.20 -8.67
CA ASP A 93 0.73 -20.78 -8.76
C ASP A 93 1.86 -19.90 -8.24
N SER A 94 2.49 -20.32 -7.14
CA SER A 94 3.69 -19.68 -6.61
C SER A 94 4.84 -19.69 -7.63
N ARG A 95 5.06 -20.83 -8.31
CA ARG A 95 6.06 -20.94 -9.39
C ARG A 95 5.77 -20.00 -10.55
N LEU A 96 4.52 -19.91 -10.99
CA LEU A 96 4.13 -18.99 -12.07
C LEU A 96 4.39 -17.53 -11.68
N ARG A 97 4.21 -17.19 -10.40
CA ARG A 97 4.43 -15.82 -9.91
C ARG A 97 5.90 -15.46 -9.70
N PHE A 98 6.70 -16.38 -9.17
CA PHE A 98 8.08 -16.08 -8.73
C PHE A 98 9.16 -16.78 -9.57
N PHE A 99 8.76 -17.46 -10.64
CA PHE A 99 9.60 -18.33 -11.49
C PHE A 99 10.32 -19.47 -10.75
N GLN A 100 10.07 -19.59 -9.44
CA GLN A 100 10.56 -20.63 -8.56
C GLN A 100 9.50 -20.93 -7.48
N PRO A 101 9.44 -22.17 -6.98
CA PRO A 101 8.60 -22.48 -5.84
C PRO A 101 9.11 -21.75 -4.59
N VAL A 102 8.24 -20.99 -3.94
CA VAL A 102 8.54 -20.34 -2.66
C VAL A 102 8.57 -21.41 -1.56
N HIS A 103 9.76 -21.86 -1.18
CA HIS A 103 9.94 -22.92 -0.19
C HIS A 103 10.15 -22.41 1.24
N LYS A 104 10.63 -21.16 1.40
CA LYS A 104 10.84 -20.52 2.71
C LYS A 104 10.40 -19.06 2.65
N LEU A 105 9.46 -18.71 3.52
CA LEU A 105 9.07 -17.33 3.79
C LEU A 105 10.03 -16.75 4.83
N THR A 106 11.25 -16.42 4.39
CA THR A 106 12.21 -15.72 5.26
C THR A 106 11.74 -14.28 5.48
N HIS A 107 12.16 -13.68 6.59
CA HIS A 107 11.91 -12.26 6.87
C HIS A 107 12.37 -11.38 5.69
N ASP A 108 13.60 -11.58 5.20
CA ASP A 108 14.13 -10.82 4.06
C ASP A 108 13.27 -10.92 2.79
N PHE A 109 12.67 -12.08 2.54
CA PHE A 109 11.78 -12.26 1.40
C PHE A 109 10.47 -11.49 1.59
N LEU A 110 9.86 -11.58 2.78
CA LEU A 110 8.61 -10.88 3.07
C LEU A 110 8.79 -9.36 3.16
N ALA A 111 9.92 -8.90 3.69
CA ALA A 111 10.28 -7.48 3.69
C ALA A 111 10.32 -6.90 2.27
N ARG A 112 10.89 -7.64 1.29
CA ARG A 112 10.87 -7.25 -0.13
C ARG A 112 9.47 -7.25 -0.77
N LEU A 113 8.50 -7.95 -0.18
CA LEU A 113 7.12 -7.95 -0.68
C LEU A 113 6.30 -6.79 -0.09
N THR A 114 6.61 -6.35 1.12
CA THR A 114 5.79 -5.41 1.91
C THR A 114 6.34 -4.00 1.97
N GLN A 115 7.66 -3.83 1.95
CA GLN A 115 8.34 -2.55 2.00
C GLN A 115 8.59 -2.05 0.58
N VAL A 116 7.59 -1.36 0.02
CA VAL A 116 7.64 -0.80 -1.34
C VAL A 116 7.84 0.72 -1.31
N ASP A 117 8.56 1.24 -2.29
CA ASP A 117 8.62 2.68 -2.55
C ASP A 117 7.43 3.08 -3.43
N TYR A 118 6.39 3.67 -2.83
CA TYR A 118 5.18 4.11 -3.54
C TYR A 118 5.43 5.11 -4.68
N ALA A 119 6.65 5.65 -4.83
CA ALA A 119 7.02 6.45 -5.99
C ALA A 119 7.17 5.62 -7.27
N ARG A 120 7.66 4.38 -7.17
CA ARG A 120 8.06 3.54 -8.31
C ARG A 120 7.42 2.15 -8.30
N GLU A 121 7.02 1.68 -7.13
CA GLU A 121 6.39 0.39 -6.91
C GLU A 121 5.09 0.57 -6.14
N ILE A 122 4.05 -0.13 -6.57
CA ILE A 122 2.80 -0.22 -5.80
C ILE A 122 2.42 -1.69 -5.68
N ALA A 123 1.94 -2.08 -4.50
CA ALA A 123 1.29 -3.36 -4.32
C ALA A 123 -0.03 -3.14 -3.59
N PHE A 124 -1.11 -3.66 -4.15
CA PHE A 124 -2.44 -3.68 -3.57
C PHE A 124 -2.71 -5.05 -2.97
N VAL A 125 -3.11 -5.07 -1.70
CA VAL A 125 -3.60 -6.25 -1.00
C VAL A 125 -5.12 -6.28 -1.04
N ALA A 126 -5.69 -7.47 -1.21
CA ALA A 126 -7.10 -7.73 -1.00
C ALA A 126 -7.30 -8.47 0.32
N LEU A 127 -8.07 -7.88 1.23
CA LEU A 127 -8.30 -8.40 2.58
C LEU A 127 -9.76 -8.76 2.76
N SER A 128 -10.03 -9.88 3.44
CA SER A 128 -11.39 -10.19 3.90
C SER A 128 -11.84 -9.27 5.05
N ASP A 129 -13.10 -9.39 5.43
CA ASP A 129 -13.70 -8.77 6.62
C ASP A 129 -12.96 -9.11 7.93
N VAL A 130 -12.36 -10.30 8.01
CA VAL A 130 -11.54 -10.76 9.15
C VAL A 130 -10.03 -10.53 8.96
N ASN A 131 -9.64 -9.66 8.02
CA ASN A 131 -8.25 -9.28 7.76
C ASN A 131 -7.35 -10.45 7.28
N GLU A 132 -7.92 -11.46 6.59
CA GLU A 132 -7.12 -12.46 5.87
C GLU A 132 -6.68 -11.91 4.51
N LEU A 133 -5.42 -12.14 4.14
CA LEU A 133 -4.94 -11.83 2.79
C LEU A 133 -5.51 -12.82 1.78
N LEU A 134 -6.22 -12.28 0.78
CA LEU A 134 -6.91 -13.05 -0.27
C LEU A 134 -6.15 -13.04 -1.59
N GLY A 135 -5.42 -11.96 -1.86
CA GLY A 135 -4.61 -11.78 -3.05
C GLY A 135 -3.82 -10.49 -3.02
N VAL A 136 -2.83 -10.41 -3.91
CA VAL A 136 -1.94 -9.27 -4.08
C VAL A 136 -1.75 -9.00 -5.57
N ALA A 137 -1.90 -7.75 -5.98
CA ALA A 137 -1.47 -7.27 -7.29
C ALA A 137 -0.41 -6.21 -7.09
N ARG A 138 0.68 -6.28 -7.85
CA ARG A 138 1.74 -5.27 -7.78
C ARG A 138 2.22 -4.86 -9.16
N PHE A 139 2.78 -3.67 -9.21
CA PHE A 139 3.41 -3.05 -10.36
C PHE A 139 4.73 -2.44 -9.91
N ALA A 140 5.75 -2.54 -10.76
CA ALA A 140 7.05 -1.89 -10.59
C ALA A 140 7.44 -1.24 -11.92
N ALA A 141 7.64 0.07 -11.91
CA ALA A 141 8.09 0.82 -13.07
C ALA A 141 9.62 0.90 -13.13
N ASP A 142 10.15 0.94 -14.35
CA ASP A 142 11.54 1.30 -14.59
C ASP A 142 11.82 2.75 -14.15
N PRO A 143 13.09 3.11 -13.87
CA PRO A 143 13.43 4.45 -13.37
C PRO A 143 13.01 5.62 -14.28
N ASP A 144 12.83 5.36 -15.58
CA ASP A 144 12.38 6.31 -16.60
C ASP A 144 10.84 6.34 -16.79
N TYR A 145 10.12 5.45 -16.10
CA TYR A 145 8.66 5.29 -16.18
C TYR A 145 8.12 4.94 -17.58
N GLU A 146 8.94 4.43 -18.49
CA GLU A 146 8.48 4.02 -19.82
C GLU A 146 7.85 2.62 -19.84
N LYS A 147 8.36 1.75 -18.97
CA LYS A 147 7.92 0.36 -18.86
C LYS A 147 7.69 0.00 -17.41
N ALA A 148 6.87 -1.02 -17.25
CA ALA A 148 6.64 -1.59 -15.95
C ALA A 148 6.25 -3.05 -16.04
N GLU A 149 6.57 -3.76 -14.98
CA GLU A 149 6.18 -5.13 -14.77
C GLU A 149 5.07 -5.20 -13.75
N PHE A 150 4.11 -6.09 -13.97
CA PHE A 150 3.08 -6.37 -12.98
C PHE A 150 3.11 -7.84 -12.58
N GLY A 151 2.59 -8.12 -11.39
CA GLY A 151 2.39 -9.50 -10.95
C GLY A 151 1.19 -9.61 -10.02
N LEU A 152 0.38 -10.64 -10.26
CA LEU A 152 -0.82 -10.94 -9.51
C LEU A 152 -0.68 -12.32 -8.88
N LEU A 153 -1.05 -12.44 -7.61
CA LEU A 153 -1.19 -13.73 -6.94
C LEU A 153 -2.47 -13.71 -6.11
N VAL A 154 -3.32 -14.71 -6.30
CA VAL A 154 -4.57 -14.90 -5.57
C VAL A 154 -4.52 -16.27 -4.94
N ARG A 155 -5.11 -16.46 -3.75
CA ARG A 155 -5.23 -17.79 -3.15
C ARG A 155 -5.89 -18.75 -4.14
N SER A 156 -5.37 -19.97 -4.21
CA SER A 156 -5.78 -20.94 -5.23
C SER A 156 -7.24 -21.36 -5.05
N ASP A 157 -7.73 -21.40 -3.81
CA ASP A 157 -9.12 -21.70 -3.46
C ASP A 157 -10.12 -20.61 -3.87
N LEU A 158 -9.66 -19.39 -4.19
CA LEU A 158 -10.51 -18.25 -4.59
C LEU A 158 -10.49 -17.98 -6.10
N LYS A 159 -9.84 -18.83 -6.89
CA LYS A 159 -9.83 -18.71 -8.36
C LYS A 159 -11.24 -18.77 -8.93
N GLY A 160 -11.51 -18.01 -9.99
CA GLY A 160 -12.83 -17.92 -10.62
C GLY A 160 -13.88 -17.13 -9.82
N HIS A 161 -13.51 -16.48 -8.71
CA HIS A 161 -14.42 -15.66 -7.90
C HIS A 161 -14.34 -14.15 -8.23
N GLY A 162 -13.64 -13.78 -9.31
CA GLY A 162 -13.51 -12.40 -9.79
C GLY A 162 -12.46 -11.55 -9.06
N LEU A 163 -11.83 -12.06 -8.00
CA LEU A 163 -10.85 -11.32 -7.19
C LEU A 163 -9.63 -10.84 -7.99
N GLY A 164 -9.06 -11.72 -8.82
CA GLY A 164 -7.92 -11.35 -9.67
C GLY A 164 -8.25 -10.21 -10.65
N SER A 165 -9.44 -10.25 -11.25
CA SER A 165 -9.90 -9.18 -12.15
C SER A 165 -10.15 -7.87 -11.41
N ALA A 166 -10.68 -7.92 -10.18
CA ALA A 166 -10.89 -6.74 -9.36
C ALA A 166 -9.56 -6.09 -8.95
N LEU A 167 -8.60 -6.89 -8.50
CA LEU A 167 -7.24 -6.44 -8.19
C LEU A 167 -6.53 -5.82 -9.40
N MET A 168 -6.61 -6.48 -10.57
CA MET A 168 -5.99 -5.95 -11.79
C MET A 168 -6.65 -4.64 -12.24
N ARG A 169 -7.98 -4.52 -12.16
CA ARG A 169 -8.65 -3.27 -12.51
C ARG A 169 -8.24 -2.14 -11.57
N HIS A 170 -8.19 -2.41 -10.26
CA HIS A 170 -7.72 -1.44 -9.28
C HIS A 170 -6.27 -1.01 -9.51
N LEU A 171 -5.42 -1.94 -9.96
CA LEU A 171 -4.05 -1.64 -10.35
C LEU A 171 -3.94 -0.82 -11.65
N ILE A 172 -4.83 -1.04 -12.62
CA ILE A 172 -4.87 -0.29 -13.88
C ILE A 172 -5.42 1.12 -13.68
N ASP A 173 -6.35 1.29 -12.74
CA ASP A 173 -6.92 2.60 -12.42
C ASP A 173 -5.88 3.53 -11.74
N TYR A 174 -4.87 2.95 -11.05
CA TYR A 174 -3.75 3.64 -10.39
C TYR A 174 -2.78 4.31 -11.37
#